data_AF-A0A0A1WCT6-F1
#
_entry.id   AF-A0A0A1WCT6-F1
#
_cell.length_a   1.000
_cell.length_b   1.000
_cell.length_c   1.000
_cell.angle_alpha   90.00
_cell.angle_beta   90.00
_cell.angle_gamma   90.00
#
_symmetry.space_group_name_H-M   'P 1'
#
loop_
_entity.id
_entity.type
_entity.pdbx_description
1 polymer ?
#
loop_
_entity_poly.entity_id
_entity_poly.type
_entity_poly.pdbx_seq_one_letter_code
_entity_poly.pdbx_strand_id
1 'polypeptide(L)'
;HKAWPQSNELITNTSSDKMFRTTLLICFCFLNLAQAAVYMERYFKDPSHPGKCVIQNKVLSPGQSIKHPVMACAQFTCDNTQGMATIETCDPISALPSPLSMIKYDPRDKPTCSWGDFIDTTTPYPECCKRHFSCVL
;
A
#
# COMPACT_ATOMS: atom_id res chain seq x y z
N HIS A 1 -34.70 -58.31 -14.23
CA HIS A 1 -33.53 -58.32 -15.13
C HIS A 1 -33.43 -56.95 -15.82
N LYS A 2 -32.28 -56.29 -15.62
CA LYS A 2 -31.58 -55.24 -16.42
C LYS A 2 -32.32 -54.38 -17.47
N ALA A 3 -32.12 -53.06 -17.29
CA ALA A 3 -31.60 -52.05 -18.23
C ALA A 3 -32.49 -51.37 -19.31
N TRP A 4 -32.64 -50.04 -19.14
CA TRP A 4 -32.75 -48.95 -20.14
C TRP A 4 -31.42 -48.78 -20.96
N PRO A 5 -31.15 -47.79 -21.87
CA PRO A 5 -31.90 -46.58 -22.33
C PRO A 5 -31.77 -46.26 -23.86
N GLN A 6 -32.31 -45.12 -24.33
CA GLN A 6 -31.68 -44.07 -25.16
C GLN A 6 -32.77 -43.08 -25.65
N SER A 7 -32.65 -41.75 -25.65
CA SER A 7 -31.70 -40.78 -25.09
C SER A 7 -32.27 -39.38 -25.35
N ASN A 8 -32.36 -38.58 -24.28
CA ASN A 8 -31.85 -37.22 -24.09
C ASN A 8 -31.97 -36.17 -25.21
N GLU A 9 -32.17 -34.87 -24.96
CA GLU A 9 -32.69 -34.06 -23.85
C GLU A 9 -32.41 -32.62 -24.35
N LEU A 10 -33.43 -31.78 -24.50
CA LEU A 10 -33.27 -30.33 -24.65
C LEU A 10 -32.84 -29.76 -23.28
N ILE A 11 -31.54 -29.67 -23.01
CA ILE A 11 -31.04 -28.96 -21.83
C ILE A 11 -30.66 -27.54 -22.24
N THR A 12 -31.59 -26.63 -21.99
CA THR A 12 -31.41 -25.18 -22.12
C THR A 12 -30.35 -24.68 -21.15
N ASN A 13 -29.50 -23.78 -21.68
CA ASN A 13 -28.46 -23.00 -21.00
C ASN A 13 -28.93 -22.41 -19.66
N THR A 14 -28.70 -23.13 -18.56
CA THR A 14 -28.86 -22.59 -17.18
C THR A 14 -27.64 -22.87 -16.31
N SER A 15 -26.75 -23.77 -16.73
CA SER A 15 -25.50 -24.11 -16.04
C SER A 15 -24.41 -23.07 -16.31
N SER A 16 -24.30 -22.60 -17.56
CA SER A 16 -23.28 -21.63 -17.99
C SER A 16 -23.38 -20.28 -17.26
N ASP A 17 -24.61 -19.75 -17.09
CA ASP A 17 -24.85 -18.47 -16.42
C ASP A 17 -24.57 -18.50 -14.91
N LYS A 18 -24.82 -19.66 -14.27
CA LYS A 18 -24.52 -19.86 -12.85
C LYS A 18 -23.01 -19.94 -12.63
N MET A 19 -22.30 -20.65 -13.51
CA MET A 19 -20.84 -20.73 -13.46
C MET A 19 -20.20 -19.36 -13.69
N PHE A 20 -20.70 -18.61 -14.69
CA PHE A 20 -20.20 -17.27 -14.99
C PHE A 20 -20.45 -16.27 -13.85
N ARG A 21 -21.66 -16.25 -13.26
CA ARG A 21 -21.96 -15.39 -12.08
C ARG A 21 -21.09 -15.73 -10.88
N THR A 22 -20.83 -17.01 -10.63
CA THR A 22 -20.03 -17.43 -9.47
C THR A 22 -18.56 -17.03 -9.65
N THR A 23 -18.00 -17.18 -10.85
CA THR A 23 -16.64 -16.71 -11.16
C THR A 23 -16.51 -15.19 -11.04
N LEU A 24 -17.52 -14.42 -11.48
CA LEU A 24 -17.50 -12.95 -11.42
C LEU A 24 -17.58 -12.44 -9.97
N LEU A 25 -18.39 -13.08 -9.13
CA LEU A 25 -18.47 -12.77 -7.70
C LEU A 25 -17.17 -13.10 -6.96
N ILE A 26 -16.53 -14.22 -7.29
CA ILE A 26 -15.24 -14.61 -6.68
C ILE A 26 -14.14 -13.60 -7.06
N CYS A 27 -14.05 -13.19 -8.34
CA CYS A 27 -13.11 -12.14 -8.77
C CYS A 27 -13.34 -10.81 -8.04
N PHE A 28 -14.60 -10.44 -7.77
CA PHE A 28 -14.92 -9.18 -7.08
C PHE A 28 -14.51 -9.19 -5.60
N CYS A 29 -14.55 -10.35 -4.94
CA CYS A 29 -14.09 -10.50 -3.55
C CYS A 29 -12.57 -10.31 -3.40
N PHE A 30 -11.78 -10.67 -4.41
CA PHE A 30 -10.32 -10.55 -4.36
C PHE A 30 -9.79 -9.14 -4.66
N LEU A 31 -10.61 -8.22 -5.18
CA LEU A 31 -10.20 -6.85 -5.52
C LEU A 31 -10.01 -5.92 -4.31
N ASN A 32 -10.40 -6.34 -3.10
CA ASN A 32 -10.42 -5.47 -1.90
C ASN A 32 -9.19 -5.59 -0.99
N LEU A 33 -8.11 -6.27 -1.41
CA LEU A 33 -6.93 -6.51 -0.57
C LEU A 33 -5.77 -5.52 -0.79
N ALA A 34 -5.97 -4.45 -1.55
CA ALA A 34 -4.92 -3.44 -1.75
C ALA A 34 -4.79 -2.52 -0.52
N GLN A 35 -3.91 -2.86 0.41
CA GLN A 35 -3.46 -1.97 1.48
C GLN A 35 -2.43 -1.01 0.89
N ALA A 36 -2.73 0.29 0.89
CA ALA A 36 -1.90 1.30 0.27
C ALA A 36 -0.89 1.87 1.28
N ALA A 37 0.27 1.23 1.41
CA ALA A 37 1.49 2.03 1.54
C ALA A 37 1.58 2.86 0.25
N VAL A 38 1.75 4.19 0.34
CA VAL A 38 2.01 4.98 -0.87
C VAL A 38 3.47 4.76 -1.23
N TYR A 39 3.71 3.65 -1.93
CA TYR A 39 4.96 3.38 -2.63
C TYR A 39 4.84 3.98 -4.03
N MET A 40 5.81 4.80 -4.42
CA MET A 40 5.94 5.26 -5.79
C MET A 40 7.24 4.73 -6.37
N GLU A 41 7.11 3.81 -7.32
CA GLU A 41 8.22 3.37 -8.16
C GLU A 41 8.37 4.30 -9.37
N ARG A 42 9.58 4.84 -9.54
CA ARG A 42 9.93 5.76 -10.63
C ARG A 42 11.38 5.54 -11.05
N TYR A 43 11.70 5.89 -12.29
CA TYR A 43 13.08 5.88 -12.78
C TYR A 43 13.73 7.25 -12.60
N PHE A 44 14.87 7.28 -11.92
CA PHE A 44 15.68 8.47 -11.62
C PHE A 44 17.07 8.33 -12.26
N LYS A 45 17.09 8.23 -13.59
CA LYS A 45 18.32 8.05 -14.36
C LYS A 45 18.97 9.39 -14.69
N ASP A 46 20.30 9.37 -14.74
CA ASP A 46 21.11 10.49 -15.22
C ASP A 46 22.25 9.92 -16.11
N PRO A 47 22.40 10.39 -17.37
CA PRO A 47 23.49 9.96 -18.26
C PRO A 47 24.90 10.17 -17.67
N SER A 48 25.09 11.18 -16.80
CA SER A 48 26.37 11.44 -16.14
C SER A 48 26.65 10.47 -14.98
N HIS A 49 25.64 9.70 -14.54
CA HIS A 49 25.74 8.74 -13.44
C HIS A 49 25.13 7.39 -13.83
N PRO A 50 25.69 6.68 -14.82
CA PRO A 50 25.16 5.40 -15.27
C PRO A 50 25.17 4.37 -14.14
N GLY A 51 24.11 3.56 -14.05
CA GLY A 51 23.98 2.52 -13.02
C GLY A 51 23.47 3.01 -11.66
N LYS A 52 23.10 4.28 -11.53
CA LYS A 52 22.74 4.93 -10.26
C LYS A 52 21.41 5.67 -10.34
N CYS A 53 20.85 5.98 -9.18
CA CYS A 53 19.67 6.85 -9.05
C CYS A 53 20.10 8.27 -8.69
N VAL A 54 19.55 9.28 -9.37
CA VAL A 54 19.85 10.69 -9.13
C VAL A 54 18.60 11.48 -8.78
N ILE A 55 18.59 12.10 -7.59
CA ILE A 55 17.48 12.92 -7.09
C ILE A 55 18.02 14.19 -6.42
N GLN A 56 17.60 15.37 -6.90
CA GLN A 56 18.02 16.68 -6.33
C GLN A 56 19.52 16.75 -6.00
N ASN A 57 20.37 16.43 -6.99
CA ASN A 57 21.83 16.41 -6.87
C ASN A 57 22.42 15.35 -5.92
N LYS A 58 21.60 14.44 -5.38
CA LYS A 58 22.05 13.25 -4.66
C LYS A 58 22.16 12.09 -5.63
N VAL A 59 23.28 11.38 -5.56
CA VAL A 59 23.57 10.21 -6.39
C VAL A 59 23.67 8.99 -5.48
N LEU A 60 22.82 8.00 -5.72
CA LEU A 60 22.73 6.77 -4.93
C LEU A 60 23.08 5.56 -5.77
N SER A 61 23.93 4.69 -5.22
CA SER A 61 24.12 3.35 -5.72
C SER A 61 22.91 2.47 -5.37
N PRO A 62 22.68 1.38 -6.13
CA PRO A 62 21.65 0.39 -5.78
C PRO A 62 21.79 -0.13 -4.35
N GLY A 63 20.67 -0.29 -3.66
CA GLY A 63 20.58 -0.68 -2.25
C GLY A 63 20.78 0.47 -1.25
N GLN A 64 21.10 1.68 -1.70
CA GLN A 64 21.22 2.84 -0.80
C GLN A 64 19.87 3.55 -0.63
N SER A 65 19.67 4.08 0.58
CA SER A 65 18.49 4.87 0.93
C SER A 65 18.90 6.19 1.59
N ILE A 66 18.13 7.24 1.33
CA ILE A 66 18.23 8.54 2.01
C ILE A 66 16.84 9.04 2.40
N LYS A 67 16.80 10.02 3.31
CA LYS A 67 15.59 10.84 3.45
C LYS A 67 15.36 11.62 2.14
N HIS A 68 14.13 11.62 1.66
CA HIS A 68 13.78 12.31 0.43
C HIS A 68 14.11 13.82 0.55
N PRO A 69 14.80 14.41 -0.45
CA PRO A 69 15.36 15.76 -0.31
C PRO A 69 14.31 16.89 -0.33
N VAL A 70 13.13 16.66 -0.92
CA VAL A 70 12.04 17.66 -1.00
C VAL A 70 10.86 17.38 -0.07
N MET A 71 10.39 16.12 0.00
CA MET A 71 9.26 15.74 0.83
C MET A 71 9.59 15.84 2.33
N ALA A 72 8.63 16.35 3.12
CA ALA A 72 8.81 16.61 4.55
C ALA A 72 9.31 15.38 5.32
N CYS A 73 8.66 14.23 5.13
CA CYS A 73 9.12 12.95 5.63
C CYS A 73 8.75 11.82 4.66
N ALA A 74 9.76 11.33 3.94
CA ALA A 74 9.69 10.16 3.08
C ALA A 74 11.10 9.58 2.93
N GLN A 75 11.20 8.29 2.62
CA GLN A 75 12.44 7.63 2.25
C GLN A 75 12.52 7.50 0.73
N PHE A 76 13.71 7.72 0.18
CA PHE A 76 14.06 7.45 -1.20
C PHE A 76 15.10 6.33 -1.21
N THR A 77 14.80 5.23 -1.89
CA THR A 77 15.69 4.06 -2.01
C THR A 77 16.00 3.81 -3.48
N CYS A 78 17.28 3.70 -3.82
CA CYS A 78 17.69 3.29 -5.16
C CYS A 78 17.68 1.76 -5.24
N ASP A 79 16.76 1.19 -6.02
CA ASP A 79 16.50 -0.24 -5.99
C ASP A 79 17.45 -1.02 -6.90
N ASN A 80 17.78 -0.46 -8.08
CA ASN A 80 18.59 -1.19 -9.05
C ASN A 80 19.44 -0.29 -9.97
N THR A 81 20.33 -0.93 -10.74
CA THR A 81 21.24 -0.28 -11.70
C THR A 81 20.52 0.32 -12.91
N GLN A 82 19.25 0.00 -13.12
CA GLN A 82 18.42 0.68 -14.11
C GLN A 82 17.92 2.03 -13.59
N GLY A 83 18.35 2.49 -12.41
CA GLY A 83 17.91 3.74 -11.83
C GLY A 83 16.46 3.69 -11.35
N MET A 84 15.89 2.50 -11.14
CA MET A 84 14.61 2.36 -10.46
C MET A 84 14.79 2.75 -9.00
N ALA A 85 13.88 3.57 -8.49
CA ALA A 85 13.86 3.95 -7.09
C ALA A 85 12.44 3.92 -6.55
N THR A 86 12.36 3.61 -5.27
CA THR A 86 11.14 3.62 -4.49
C THR A 86 11.12 4.85 -3.60
N ILE A 87 10.01 5.58 -3.63
CA ILE A 87 9.69 6.61 -2.64
C ILE A 87 8.64 6.05 -1.70
N GLU A 88 8.99 5.99 -0.42
CA GLU A 88 8.12 5.52 0.66
C GLU A 88 7.76 6.70 1.56
N THR A 89 6.48 7.07 1.60
CA THR A 89 5.99 8.11 2.51
C THR A 89 5.53 7.49 3.82
N CYS A 90 5.47 8.29 4.89
CA CYS A 90 4.83 7.87 6.14
C CYS A 90 3.43 7.33 5.87
N ASP A 91 3.22 6.09 6.26
CA ASP A 91 1.94 5.44 6.04
C ASP A 91 0.84 6.14 6.87
N PRO A 92 -0.31 6.50 6.27
CA PRO A 92 -1.40 7.09 7.02
C PRO A 92 -2.01 6.13 8.06
N ILE A 93 -1.82 4.81 7.94
CA ILE A 93 -2.46 3.79 8.80
C ILE A 93 -1.49 2.69 9.29
N SER A 94 -0.40 2.36 8.58
CA SER A 94 0.43 1.17 8.90
C SER A 94 1.70 1.45 9.72
N ALA A 95 2.29 2.64 9.63
CA ALA A 95 3.58 2.93 10.28
C ALA A 95 3.39 3.45 11.72
N LEU A 96 2.21 3.98 12.03
CA LEU A 96 1.88 4.49 13.35
C LEU A 96 0.69 3.71 13.92
N PRO A 97 0.77 3.26 15.18
CA PRO A 97 -0.37 2.68 15.86
C PRO A 97 -1.52 3.67 15.85
N SER A 98 -2.77 3.22 15.57
CA SER A 98 -3.96 4.08 15.61
C SER A 98 -3.93 4.97 16.85
N PRO A 99 -4.24 6.27 16.76
CA PRO A 99 -4.24 7.15 17.93
C PRO A 99 -5.08 6.61 19.10
N LEU A 100 -6.16 5.90 18.77
CA LEU A 100 -7.01 5.22 19.76
C LEU A 100 -6.29 4.12 20.55
N SER A 101 -5.31 3.45 19.93
CA SER A 101 -4.49 2.42 20.59
C SER A 101 -3.41 3.01 21.50
N MET A 102 -3.15 4.33 21.42
CA MET A 102 -2.16 5.02 22.24
C MET A 102 -2.75 5.54 23.57
N ILE A 103 -4.07 5.40 23.77
CA ILE A 103 -4.78 5.88 24.96
C ILE A 103 -5.68 4.78 25.54
N LYS A 104 -5.96 4.87 26.84
CA LYS A 104 -6.93 4.01 27.52
C LYS A 104 -8.29 4.72 27.58
N TYR A 105 -9.37 4.06 27.17
CA TYR A 105 -10.74 4.60 27.20
C TYR A 105 -11.76 3.52 27.56
N ASP A 106 -12.93 3.89 28.10
CA ASP A 106 -14.08 2.97 28.25
C ASP A 106 -14.75 2.81 26.87
N PRO A 107 -14.99 1.58 26.38
CA PRO A 107 -15.64 1.37 25.09
C PRO A 107 -16.99 2.07 24.90
N ARG A 108 -17.69 2.44 25.98
CA ARG A 108 -18.94 3.21 25.96
C ARG A 108 -18.72 4.68 25.59
N ASP A 109 -17.54 5.22 25.90
CA ASP A 109 -17.14 6.61 25.66
C ASP A 109 -15.99 6.63 24.63
N LYS A 110 -16.23 6.04 23.46
CA LYS A 110 -15.19 5.91 22.42
C LYS A 110 -14.79 7.28 21.88
N PRO A 111 -13.55 7.75 22.10
CA PRO A 111 -13.15 9.06 21.62
C PRO A 111 -12.99 9.07 20.09
N THR A 112 -13.14 10.26 19.53
CA THR A 112 -12.74 10.56 18.16
C THR A 112 -11.30 11.06 18.19
N CYS A 113 -10.40 10.32 17.57
CA CYS A 113 -9.00 10.71 17.48
C CYS A 113 -8.58 11.06 16.06
N SER A 114 -7.68 12.03 15.94
CA SER A 114 -7.11 12.50 14.69
C SER A 114 -5.59 12.64 14.79
N TRP A 115 -4.92 12.38 13.67
CA TRP A 115 -3.52 12.75 13.48
C TRP A 115 -3.41 14.24 13.12
N GLY A 116 -2.44 14.92 13.71
CA GLY A 116 -2.02 16.27 13.37
C GLY A 116 -0.71 16.29 12.58
N ASP A 117 0.01 17.40 12.70
CA ASP A 117 1.26 17.65 11.98
C ASP A 117 2.43 16.79 12.47
N PHE A 118 3.49 16.70 11.65
CA PHE A 118 4.75 16.05 12.03
C PHE A 118 5.41 16.78 13.20
N ILE A 119 5.94 16.03 14.16
CA ILE A 119 6.62 16.59 15.34
C ILE A 119 7.96 17.22 14.93
N ASP A 120 8.78 16.48 14.17
CA ASP A 120 10.08 16.96 13.70
C ASP A 120 10.44 16.35 12.34
N THR A 121 10.35 17.17 11.30
CA THR A 121 10.67 16.76 9.93
C THR A 121 12.17 16.78 9.63
N THR A 122 13.03 17.21 10.53
CA THR A 122 14.49 17.25 10.30
C THR A 122 15.16 15.91 10.59
N THR A 123 14.51 15.04 11.36
CA THR A 123 15.03 13.71 11.70
C THR A 123 15.00 12.74 10.50
N PRO A 124 15.81 11.66 10.53
CA PRO A 124 15.79 10.63 9.50
C PRO A 124 14.43 9.91 9.40
N TYR A 125 14.15 9.28 8.25
CA TYR A 125 13.06 8.31 8.15
C TYR A 125 13.44 7.02 8.90
N PRO A 126 12.53 6.35 9.64
CA PRO A 126 11.10 6.67 9.83
C PRO A 126 10.81 7.61 11.02
N GLU A 127 11.81 8.09 11.75
CA GLU A 127 11.62 8.93 12.94
C GLU A 127 10.82 10.20 12.66
N CYS A 128 11.03 10.83 11.49
CA CYS A 128 10.28 12.02 11.08
C CYS A 128 8.78 11.76 10.84
N CYS A 129 8.34 10.48 10.85
CA CYS A 129 6.93 10.14 10.69
C CYS A 129 6.11 10.39 11.96
N LYS A 130 6.74 10.59 13.11
CA LYS A 130 6.03 10.92 14.35
C LYS A 130 5.18 12.17 14.18
N ARG A 131 3.93 12.09 14.61
CA ARG A 131 2.93 13.16 14.50
C ARG A 131 2.32 13.49 15.84
N HIS A 132 1.88 14.73 15.99
CA HIS A 132 0.93 15.09 17.03
C HIS A 132 -0.37 14.30 16.81
N PHE A 133 -1.08 13.99 17.88
CA PHE A 133 -2.42 13.43 17.79
C PHE A 133 -3.30 14.04 18.89
N SER A 134 -4.60 14.10 18.62
CA SER A 134 -5.60 14.58 19.56
C SER A 134 -6.76 13.63 19.60
N CYS A 135 -7.31 13.39 20.79
CA CYS A 135 -8.51 12.59 21.01
C CYS A 135 -9.51 13.43 21.80
N VAL A 136 -10.74 13.49 21.33
CA VAL A 136 -11.88 14.12 22.02
C VAL A 136 -12.91 13.05 22.37
N LEU A 137 -13.42 13.08 23.60
CA LEU A 137 -14.46 12.16 24.09
C LEU A 137 -15.85 12.58 23.60
#